data_AF-A0A945N288-F1
#
_entry.id   AF-A0A945N288-F1
#
_cell.length_a   1.000
_cell.length_b   1.000
_cell.length_c   1.000
_cell.angle_alpha   90.00
_cell.angle_beta   90.00
_cell.angle_gamma   90.00
#
_symmetry.space_group_name_H-M   'P 1'
#
loop_
_entity.id
_entity.type
_entity.pdbx_description
1 polymer ?
#
loop_
_entity_poly.entity_id
_entity_poly.type
_entity_poly.pdbx_seq_one_letter_code
_entity_poly.pdbx_strand_id
1 'polypeptide(L)'
;MITLALDRYDRHLPFFDGTVRLPEGLDIRLFQVGAASALRDGGGRHERMLQDGEFDAAEMSLASYIVAKSRGLPFTAIPVFPRRLFSQGQIFVHTKSGIASPRDLAGRTVGLQSFQTTLAVLAKGDLAAEYGVPLTSIKWRVKSADTI
;
A
#
# COMPACT_ATOMS: atom_id res chain seq x y z
N MET A 1 -3.73 10.38 25.14
CA MET A 1 -2.62 9.96 24.28
C MET A 1 -3.11 8.95 23.26
N ILE A 2 -2.92 9.23 21.97
CA ILE A 2 -3.19 8.32 20.83
C ILE A 2 -1.84 7.84 20.28
N THR A 3 -1.69 6.55 19.99
CA THR A 3 -0.52 6.00 19.32
C THR A 3 -0.74 5.98 17.80
N LEU A 4 0.19 6.56 17.05
CA LEU A 4 0.08 6.69 15.59
C LEU A 4 1.34 6.16 14.89
N ALA A 5 1.18 5.12 14.08
CA ALA A 5 2.27 4.57 13.26
C ALA A 5 2.24 5.12 11.83
N LEU A 6 3.35 5.71 11.39
CA LEU A 6 3.50 6.30 10.05
C LEU A 6 4.83 5.88 9.41
N ASP A 7 4.86 5.83 8.07
CA ASP A 7 6.11 5.78 7.31
C ASP A 7 6.75 7.17 7.29
N ARG A 8 8.02 7.27 6.89
CA ARG A 8 8.76 8.54 6.78
C ARG A 8 8.66 9.19 5.40
N TYR A 9 7.48 9.20 4.79
CA TYR A 9 7.27 9.94 3.54
C TYR A 9 7.40 11.45 3.76
N ASP A 10 7.65 12.22 2.70
CA ASP A 10 7.78 13.69 2.77
C ASP A 10 6.62 14.37 3.51
N ARG A 11 5.40 13.83 3.36
CA ARG A 11 4.19 14.33 4.04
C ARG A 11 4.07 13.95 5.51
N HIS A 12 4.83 12.97 5.97
CA HIS A 12 4.88 12.55 7.37
C HIS A 12 6.11 13.09 8.11
N LEU A 13 7.18 13.46 7.40
CA LEU A 13 8.38 14.04 8.01
C LEU A 13 8.09 15.18 8.99
N PRO A 14 7.14 16.11 8.72
CA PRO A 14 6.79 17.17 9.66
C PRO A 14 6.32 16.69 11.04
N PHE A 15 5.79 15.47 11.16
CA PHE A 15 5.45 14.87 12.44
C PHE A 15 6.69 14.42 13.23
N PHE A 16 7.75 14.01 12.54
CA PHE A 16 8.96 13.45 13.15
C PHE A 16 10.04 14.49 13.45
N ASP A 17 10.09 15.59 12.70
CA ASP A 17 11.08 16.66 12.87
C ASP A 17 10.58 17.85 13.71
N GLY A 18 9.32 17.81 14.15
CA GLY A 18 8.70 18.85 14.98
C GLY A 18 8.17 20.05 14.19
N THR A 19 8.15 20.01 12.86
CA THR A 19 7.58 21.07 12.02
C THR A 19 6.07 21.20 12.21
N VAL A 20 5.35 20.09 12.43
CA VAL A 20 3.92 20.11 12.76
C VAL A 20 3.73 20.50 14.22
N ARG A 21 2.90 21.52 14.45
CA ARG A 21 2.34 21.83 15.77
C ARG A 21 1.00 21.12 15.92
N LEU A 22 0.89 20.28 16.95
CA LEU A 22 -0.38 19.63 17.28
C LEU A 22 -1.36 20.67 17.85
N PRO A 23 -2.66 20.58 17.49
CA PRO A 23 -3.68 21.43 18.09
C PRO A 23 -3.82 21.15 19.60
N GLU A 24 -4.31 22.14 20.34
CA GLU A 24 -4.58 21.98 21.76
C GLU A 24 -5.56 20.82 22.02
N GLY A 25 -5.29 20.02 23.04
CA GLY A 25 -6.07 18.82 23.39
C GLY A 25 -5.75 17.56 22.57
N LEU A 26 -4.87 17.64 21.56
CA LEU A 26 -4.41 16.48 20.82
C LEU A 26 -3.02 16.03 21.28
N ASP A 27 -2.98 14.86 21.90
CA ASP A 27 -1.75 14.23 22.38
C ASP A 27 -1.50 12.93 21.60
N ILE A 28 -0.44 12.91 20.78
CA ILE A 28 -0.08 11.80 19.91
C ILE A 28 1.34 11.32 20.21
N ARG A 29 1.50 10.01 20.43
CA ARG A 29 2.79 9.32 20.40
C ARG A 29 3.02 8.73 19.02
N LEU A 30 4.05 9.23 18.34
CA LEU A 30 4.39 8.83 16.96
C LEU A 30 5.39 7.68 16.93
N PHE A 31 5.05 6.65 16.15
CA PHE A 31 5.95 5.57 15.77
C PHE A 31 6.29 5.67 14.29
N GLN A 32 7.58 5.68 13.98
CA GLN A 32 8.11 5.63 12.63
C GLN A 32 8.32 4.17 12.24
N VAL A 33 7.31 3.57 11.63
CA VAL A 33 7.26 2.14 11.26
C VAL A 33 7.05 2.03 9.76
N GLY A 34 7.97 1.38 9.07
CA GLY A 34 7.84 1.19 7.62
C GLY A 34 6.88 0.05 7.29
N ALA A 35 6.29 0.09 6.09
CA ALA A 35 5.46 -1.02 5.61
C ALA A 35 6.31 -2.27 5.35
N ALA A 36 7.33 -2.16 4.48
CA ALA A 36 8.19 -3.28 4.09
C ALA A 36 9.64 -3.17 4.62
N SER A 37 10.11 -1.96 4.92
CA SER A 37 11.45 -1.70 5.45
C SER A 37 11.41 -1.34 6.93
N ALA A 38 12.41 -1.75 7.69
CA ALA A 38 12.57 -1.26 9.06
C ALA A 38 12.98 0.22 9.06
N LEU A 39 12.29 1.02 9.90
CA LEU A 39 12.64 2.40 10.22
C LEU A 39 13.05 2.47 11.71
N ARG A 40 12.98 3.65 12.33
CA ARG A 40 13.34 3.86 13.74
C ARG A 40 12.61 2.89 14.68
N ASP A 41 11.32 2.67 14.47
CA ASP A 41 10.45 1.87 15.34
C ASP A 41 10.04 0.53 14.69
N GLY A 42 10.82 0.06 13.71
CA GLY A 42 10.65 -1.25 13.05
C GLY A 42 9.94 -1.20 11.70
N GLY A 43 9.51 -2.37 11.22
CA GLY A 43 8.77 -2.58 9.97
C GLY A 43 7.44 -3.30 10.21
N GLY A 44 6.79 -3.77 9.14
CA GLY A 44 5.55 -4.57 9.22
C GLY A 44 4.35 -3.79 9.76
N ARG A 45 4.27 -2.49 9.45
CA ARG A 45 3.23 -1.61 10.02
C ARG A 45 1.81 -2.10 9.78
N HIS A 46 1.55 -2.69 8.61
CA HIS A 46 0.20 -3.12 8.24
C HIS A 46 -0.26 -4.32 9.06
N GLU A 47 0.61 -5.32 9.22
CA GLU A 47 0.38 -6.52 10.02
C GLU A 47 0.21 -6.15 11.50
N ARG A 48 1.11 -5.33 12.04
CA ARG A 48 1.06 -4.85 13.44
C ARG A 48 -0.24 -4.11 13.76
N MET A 49 -0.79 -3.36 12.80
CA MET A 49 -2.09 -2.71 12.99
C MET A 49 -3.26 -3.69 12.83
N LEU A 50 -3.33 -4.42 11.72
CA LEU A 50 -4.54 -5.14 11.32
C LEU A 50 -4.66 -6.53 11.95
N GLN A 51 -3.54 -7.14 12.35
CA GLN A 51 -3.51 -8.44 13.01
C GLN A 51 -3.30 -8.29 14.53
N ASP A 52 -2.35 -7.45 14.94
CA ASP A 52 -1.95 -7.36 16.36
C ASP A 52 -2.65 -6.22 17.11
N GLY A 53 -3.30 -5.28 16.41
CA GLY A 53 -3.96 -4.13 17.02
C GLY A 53 -3.00 -3.22 17.81
N GLU A 54 -1.73 -3.16 17.40
CA GLU A 54 -0.67 -2.57 18.21
C GLU A 54 -0.78 -1.05 18.38
N PHE A 55 -1.46 -0.37 17.46
CA PHE A 55 -1.60 1.09 17.46
C PHE A 55 -3.07 1.49 17.46
N ASP A 56 -3.36 2.66 18.05
CA ASP A 56 -4.70 3.27 17.96
C ASP A 56 -5.01 3.71 16.51
N ALA A 57 -3.98 4.13 15.77
CA ALA A 57 -4.07 4.47 14.35
C ALA A 57 -2.76 4.16 13.60
N ALA A 58 -2.88 3.85 12.31
CA ALA A 58 -1.72 3.66 11.43
C ALA A 58 -2.03 4.10 9.99
N GLU A 59 -1.02 4.55 9.26
CA GLU A 59 -1.15 4.63 7.80
C GLU A 59 -1.25 3.22 7.21
N MET A 60 -2.22 3.03 6.30
CA MET A 60 -2.64 1.72 5.84
C MET A 60 -2.78 1.63 4.32
N SER A 61 -2.40 0.47 3.77
CA SER A 61 -2.78 0.05 2.42
C SER A 61 -4.30 0.13 2.23
N LEU A 62 -4.76 0.94 1.26
CA LEU A 62 -6.19 1.10 0.94
C LEU A 62 -6.85 -0.23 0.57
N ALA A 63 -6.18 -1.06 -0.24
CA ALA A 63 -6.69 -2.37 -0.60
C ALA A 63 -6.85 -3.28 0.63
N SER A 64 -5.90 -3.24 1.57
CA SER A 64 -5.99 -4.00 2.83
C SER A 64 -7.11 -3.49 3.72
N TYR A 65 -7.32 -2.18 3.78
CA TYR A 65 -8.46 -1.59 4.49
C TYR A 65 -9.80 -2.04 3.88
N ILE A 66 -9.96 -2.02 2.55
CA ILE A 66 -11.20 -2.47 1.89
C ILE A 66 -11.50 -3.94 2.23
N VAL A 67 -10.49 -4.81 2.20
CA VAL A 67 -10.67 -6.23 2.56
C VAL A 67 -10.98 -6.39 4.06
N ALA A 68 -10.31 -5.64 4.93
CA ALA A 68 -10.62 -5.63 6.36
C ALA A 68 -12.09 -5.21 6.60
N LYS A 69 -12.58 -4.17 5.91
CA LYS A 69 -13.98 -3.74 5.97
C LYS A 69 -14.94 -4.79 5.42
N SER A 70 -14.63 -5.44 4.30
CA SER A 70 -15.50 -6.49 3.74
C SER A 70 -15.59 -7.71 4.65
N ARG A 71 -14.57 -7.95 5.49
CA ARG A 71 -14.56 -9.01 6.51
C ARG A 71 -15.17 -8.59 7.85
N GLY A 72 -15.69 -7.36 7.95
CA GLY A 72 -16.33 -6.87 9.17
C GLY A 72 -15.36 -6.53 10.32
N LEU A 73 -14.06 -6.35 10.03
CA LEU A 73 -13.10 -5.94 11.05
C LEU A 73 -13.41 -4.53 11.58
N PRO A 74 -13.16 -4.25 12.87
CA PRO A 74 -13.63 -3.05 13.57
C PRO A 74 -12.81 -1.79 13.26
N PHE A 75 -12.28 -1.68 12.04
CA PHE A 75 -11.49 -0.53 11.62
C PHE A 75 -12.36 0.52 10.92
N THR A 76 -12.02 1.79 11.13
CA THR A 76 -12.49 2.93 10.34
C THR A 76 -11.29 3.67 9.75
N ALA A 77 -11.51 4.49 8.73
CA ALA A 77 -10.44 5.24 8.07
C ALA A 77 -10.81 6.71 7.97
N ILE A 78 -9.78 7.55 8.07
CA ILE A 78 -9.86 8.97 7.70
C ILE A 78 -9.51 9.05 6.22
N PRO A 79 -10.28 9.78 5.37
CA PRO A 79 -10.07 9.82 3.92
C PRO A 79 -8.86 10.70 3.53
N VAL A 80 -7.69 10.42 4.11
CA VAL A 80 -6.42 11.07 3.83
C VAL A 80 -5.51 10.06 3.14
N PHE A 81 -5.03 10.43 1.95
CA PHE A 81 -4.21 9.59 1.09
C PHE A 81 -2.81 10.19 0.97
N PRO A 82 -1.93 9.98 1.96
CA PRO A 82 -0.63 10.67 2.03
C PRO A 82 0.34 10.18 0.94
N ARG A 83 0.17 8.96 0.42
CA ARG A 83 1.01 8.45 -0.67
C ARG A 83 0.16 8.17 -1.90
N ARG A 84 0.45 8.88 -2.98
CA ARG A 84 -0.19 8.70 -4.30
C ARG A 84 0.89 8.48 -5.34
N LEU A 85 0.77 7.40 -6.09
CA LEU A 85 1.70 7.02 -7.14
C LEU A 85 0.91 6.58 -8.36
N PHE A 86 1.45 6.86 -9.54
CA PHE A 86 0.90 6.36 -10.79
C PHE A 86 1.29 4.89 -10.97
N SER A 87 0.31 4.05 -11.28
CA SER A 87 0.52 2.60 -11.39
C SER A 87 1.45 2.23 -12.56
N GLN A 88 1.41 3.04 -13.64
CA GLN A 88 2.21 2.84 -14.85
C GLN A 88 3.70 2.89 -14.54
N GLY A 89 4.12 3.74 -13.59
CA GLY A 89 5.50 3.85 -13.16
C GLY A 89 6.00 2.68 -12.31
N GLN A 90 5.15 1.69 -12.04
CA GLN A 90 5.45 0.54 -11.17
C GLN A 90 5.38 -0.80 -11.90
N ILE A 91 5.21 -0.78 -13.23
CA ILE A 91 5.30 -1.96 -14.10
C ILE A 91 6.66 -1.95 -14.78
N PHE A 92 7.43 -3.01 -14.57
CA PHE A 92 8.76 -3.16 -15.15
C PHE A 92 8.79 -4.36 -16.08
N VAL A 93 9.42 -4.18 -17.24
CA VAL A 93 9.64 -5.25 -18.22
C VAL A 93 11.11 -5.34 -18.56
N HIS A 94 11.58 -6.54 -18.87
CA HIS A 94 12.95 -6.72 -19.34
C HIS A 94 13.10 -6.06 -20.72
N THR A 95 14.20 -5.35 -20.97
CA THR A 95 14.42 -4.60 -22.22
C THR A 95 14.44 -5.48 -23.47
N LYS A 96 14.77 -6.76 -23.33
CA LYS A 96 14.74 -7.77 -24.42
C LYS A 96 13.47 -8.61 -24.46
N SER A 97 12.42 -8.26 -23.73
CA SER A 97 11.17 -9.06 -23.65
C SER A 97 10.29 -8.95 -24.89
N GLY A 98 10.51 -7.93 -25.73
CA GLY A 98 9.63 -7.58 -26.85
C GLY A 98 8.30 -6.95 -26.43
N ILE A 99 8.15 -6.55 -25.15
CA ILE A 99 6.97 -5.83 -24.65
C ILE A 99 7.21 -4.33 -24.88
N ALA A 100 6.38 -3.72 -25.73
CA ALA A 100 6.46 -2.30 -26.06
C ALA A 100 5.22 -1.51 -25.58
N SER A 101 4.13 -2.21 -25.26
CA SER A 101 2.88 -1.63 -24.78
C SER A 101 2.24 -2.51 -23.70
N PRO A 102 1.31 -1.96 -22.89
CA PRO A 102 0.58 -2.75 -21.89
C PRO A 102 -0.17 -3.95 -22.48
N ARG A 103 -0.65 -3.85 -23.74
CA ARG A 103 -1.36 -4.94 -24.43
C ARG A 103 -0.51 -6.17 -24.66
N ASP A 104 0.80 -6.00 -24.79
CA ASP A 104 1.75 -7.10 -25.00
C ASP A 104 1.93 -7.97 -23.75
N LEU A 105 1.36 -7.55 -22.60
CA LEU A 105 1.30 -8.37 -21.39
C LEU A 105 0.30 -9.52 -21.49
N ALA A 106 -0.67 -9.46 -22.42
CA ALA A 106 -1.60 -10.56 -22.63
C ALA A 106 -0.84 -11.86 -22.98
N GLY A 107 -1.18 -12.95 -22.28
CA GLY A 107 -0.53 -14.26 -22.39
C GLY A 107 0.82 -14.37 -21.67
N ARG A 108 1.38 -13.27 -21.14
CA ARG A 108 2.66 -13.25 -20.43
C ARG A 108 2.51 -13.64 -18.96
N THR A 109 3.66 -13.91 -18.34
CA THR A 109 3.76 -14.13 -16.90
C THR A 109 4.20 -12.83 -16.23
N VAL A 110 3.43 -12.36 -15.25
CA VAL A 110 3.73 -11.12 -14.50
C VAL A 110 3.87 -11.44 -13.02
N GLY A 111 4.97 -10.99 -12.43
CA GLY A 111 5.26 -11.13 -11.01
C GLY A 111 4.69 -9.99 -10.18
N LEU A 112 4.12 -10.31 -9.02
CA LEU A 112 3.59 -9.36 -8.04
C LEU A 112 4.09 -9.74 -6.64
N GLN A 113 4.12 -8.78 -5.72
CA GLN A 113 4.41 -9.10 -4.31
C GLN A 113 3.28 -9.91 -3.69
N SER A 114 2.06 -9.38 -3.75
CA SER A 114 0.81 -10.08 -3.42
C SER A 114 -0.26 -9.64 -4.42
N PHE A 115 -1.39 -10.34 -4.47
CA PHE A 115 -2.45 -9.98 -5.40
C PHE A 115 -3.24 -8.75 -4.92
N GLN A 116 -3.33 -8.54 -3.61
CA GLN A 116 -4.09 -7.47 -2.96
C GLN A 116 -3.28 -6.18 -2.71
N THR A 117 -1.95 -6.18 -2.85
CA THR A 117 -1.16 -4.95 -2.62
C THR A 117 -1.75 -3.77 -3.42
N THR A 118 -1.93 -2.60 -2.79
CA THR A 118 -2.68 -1.46 -3.39
C THR A 118 -2.18 -1.10 -4.79
N LEU A 119 -0.86 -1.04 -5.01
CA LEU A 119 -0.30 -0.76 -6.35
C LEU A 119 -0.62 -1.85 -7.38
N ALA A 120 -0.66 -3.12 -6.97
CA ALA A 120 -1.03 -4.22 -7.86
C ALA A 120 -2.52 -4.11 -8.25
N VAL A 121 -3.40 -3.76 -7.30
CA VAL A 121 -4.82 -3.52 -7.58
C VAL A 121 -5.00 -2.39 -8.59
N LEU A 122 -4.32 -1.25 -8.37
CA LEU A 122 -4.37 -0.11 -9.29
C LEU A 122 -3.81 -0.46 -10.67
N ALA A 123 -2.63 -1.09 -10.74
CA ALA A 123 -2.02 -1.47 -12.02
C ALA A 123 -2.91 -2.43 -12.82
N LYS A 124 -3.52 -3.40 -12.15
CA LYS A 124 -4.49 -4.31 -12.78
C LYS A 124 -5.74 -3.56 -13.25
N GLY A 125 -6.26 -2.65 -12.43
CA GLY A 125 -7.38 -1.78 -12.80
C GLY A 125 -7.09 -1.00 -14.08
N ASP A 126 -5.94 -0.32 -14.14
CA ASP A 126 -5.53 0.47 -15.30
C ASP A 126 -5.31 -0.42 -16.54
N LEU A 127 -4.68 -1.59 -16.39
CA LEU A 127 -4.54 -2.56 -17.48
C LEU A 127 -5.89 -2.95 -18.10
N ALA A 128 -6.89 -3.23 -17.27
CA ALA A 128 -8.21 -3.60 -17.74
C ALA A 128 -8.98 -2.41 -18.33
N ALA A 129 -9.08 -1.31 -17.59
CA ALA A 129 -9.94 -0.18 -17.92
C ALA A 129 -9.35 0.73 -19.01
N GLU A 130 -8.07 1.06 -18.92
CA GLU A 130 -7.43 2.05 -19.81
C GLU A 130 -6.79 1.39 -21.04
N TYR A 131 -6.25 0.18 -20.88
CA TYR A 131 -5.49 -0.49 -21.94
C TYR A 131 -6.21 -1.67 -22.60
N GLY A 132 -7.37 -2.07 -22.05
CA GLY A 132 -8.20 -3.15 -22.58
C GLY A 132 -7.55 -4.52 -22.46
N VAL A 133 -6.74 -4.73 -21.42
CA VAL A 133 -6.02 -6.00 -21.16
C VAL A 133 -6.79 -6.80 -20.11
N PRO A 134 -7.48 -7.90 -20.48
CA PRO A 134 -8.21 -8.70 -19.51
C PRO A 134 -7.25 -9.29 -18.48
N LEU A 135 -7.59 -9.18 -17.19
CA LEU A 135 -6.75 -9.74 -16.11
C LEU A 135 -6.55 -11.25 -16.24
N THR A 136 -7.54 -11.96 -16.78
CA THR A 136 -7.50 -13.40 -17.05
C THR A 136 -6.59 -13.78 -18.21
N SER A 137 -6.18 -12.81 -19.04
CA SER A 137 -5.21 -13.05 -20.12
C SER A 137 -3.78 -13.17 -19.60
N ILE A 138 -3.49 -12.71 -18.38
CA ILE A 138 -2.14 -12.69 -17.78
C ILE A 138 -1.98 -13.85 -16.80
N LYS A 139 -0.82 -14.49 -16.81
CA LYS A 139 -0.42 -15.52 -15.84
C LYS A 139 0.24 -14.85 -14.64
N TRP A 140 -0.54 -14.59 -13.59
CA TRP A 140 -0.03 -13.93 -12.38
C TRP A 140 0.78 -14.89 -11.51
N ARG A 141 1.94 -14.43 -11.05
CA ARG A 141 2.75 -15.10 -10.03
C ARG A 141 2.95 -14.15 -8.86
N VAL A 142 2.59 -14.59 -7.66
CA VAL A 142 2.75 -13.80 -6.44
C VAL A 142 3.91 -14.36 -5.62
N LYS A 143 4.65 -13.49 -4.94
CA LYS A 143 5.67 -13.91 -3.96
C LYS A 143 5.04 -14.37 -2.65
N SER A 144 3.95 -13.74 -2.23
CA SER A 144 3.26 -14.02 -0.96
C SER A 144 1.75 -14.10 -1.16
N ALA A 145 1.09 -14.93 -0.36
CA ALA A 145 -0.36 -14.96 -0.26
C ALA A 145 -0.87 -13.66 0.39
N ASP A 146 -2.13 -13.30 0.11
CA ASP A 146 -2.76 -12.16 0.78
C ASP A 146 -3.04 -12.52 2.25
N THR A 147 -2.68 -11.62 3.16
CA THR A 147 -2.56 -11.91 4.60
C THR A 147 -3.72 -11.38 5.45
N ILE A 148 -4.73 -10.78 4.81
CA ILE A 148 -5.86 -10.13 5.48
C ILE A 148 -7.19 -10.54 4.92
#